data_AF-A0A432ISR3-F1
#
_entry.id   AF-A0A432ISR3-F1
#
_cell.length_a   1.000
_cell.length_b   1.000
_cell.length_c   1.000
_cell.angle_alpha   90.00
_cell.angle_beta   90.00
_cell.angle_gamma   90.00
#
_symmetry.space_group_name_H-M   'P 1'
#
loop_
_entity.id
_entity.type
_entity.pdbx_description
1 polymer ?
#
loop_
_entity_poly.entity_id
_entity_poly.type
_entity_poly.pdbx_seq_one_letter_code
_entity_poly.pdbx_strand_id
1 'polypeptide(L)'
;GLNCFRGPKMTMKLLNKIREEVSCHVAGLPVPYRTTEKEPGFLNQTDPGCDCIPGGNAFPVALDNLYCNRFEMAEFAKECVSKKINFIGICCGASPHHVREMAVALGRKPISYKYYPDMSKHYVHGTDKSLKKIYTDHAKEY
;
A
#
# COMPACT_ATOMS: atom_id res chain seq x y z
N GLY A 1 3.52 17.16 9.99
CA GLY A 1 3.19 15.91 9.29
C GLY A 1 4.41 15.02 9.21
N LEU A 2 4.35 13.90 8.48
CA LEU A 2 5.47 12.97 8.31
C LEU A 2 5.55 12.45 6.87
N ASN A 3 6.77 12.20 6.40
CA ASN A 3 7.02 11.49 5.15
C ASN A 3 8.19 10.50 5.27
N CYS A 4 8.26 9.57 4.31
CA CYS A 4 9.34 8.59 4.16
C CYS A 4 9.52 7.67 5.38
N PHE A 5 10.69 7.03 5.48
CA PHE A 5 11.24 6.19 6.55
C PHE A 5 10.38 5.00 7.00
N ARG A 6 9.13 5.24 7.37
CA ARG A 6 8.22 4.31 8.03
C ARG A 6 7.12 3.89 7.07
N GLY A 7 6.74 2.63 7.18
CA GLY A 7 5.56 2.08 6.53
C GLY A 7 4.27 2.72 7.04
N PRO A 8 3.12 2.37 6.44
CA PRO A 8 1.84 2.97 6.78
C PRO A 8 1.48 2.82 8.27
N LYS A 9 1.63 1.61 8.82
CA LYS A 9 1.32 1.32 10.23
C LYS A 9 2.18 2.13 11.20
N MET A 10 3.49 2.17 10.99
CA MET A 10 4.42 2.87 11.89
C MET A 10 4.31 4.40 11.74
N THR A 11 4.06 4.89 10.53
CA THR A 11 3.75 6.31 10.29
C THR A 11 2.49 6.73 11.04
N MET A 12 1.42 5.94 10.97
CA MET A 12 0.14 6.29 11.59
C MET A 12 0.22 6.40 13.12
N LYS A 13 1.01 5.54 13.77
CA LYS A 13 1.25 5.64 15.22
C LYS A 13 1.78 7.01 15.64
N LEU A 14 2.67 7.60 14.83
CA LEU A 14 3.22 8.92 15.09
C LEU A 14 2.28 10.05 14.62
N LEU A 15 1.56 9.85 13.52
CA LEU A 15 0.56 10.81 13.05
C LEU A 15 -0.55 11.03 14.07
N ASN A 16 -0.97 9.99 14.81
CA ASN A 16 -1.95 10.12 15.91
C ASN A 16 -1.46 11.14 16.95
N LYS A 17 -0.24 10.95 17.45
CA LYS A 17 0.38 11.84 18.44
C LYS A 17 0.51 13.26 17.89
N ILE A 18 1.01 13.41 16.67
CA ILE A 18 1.14 14.73 16.03
C ILE A 18 -0.23 15.41 15.88
N ARG A 19 -1.27 14.64 15.54
CA ARG A 19 -2.61 15.18 15.33
C ARG A 19 -3.22 15.73 16.61
N GLU A 20 -2.96 15.09 17.75
CA GLU A 20 -3.41 15.52 19.08
C GLU A 20 -2.75 16.83 19.52
N GLU A 21 -1.50 17.05 19.13
CA GLU A 21 -0.69 18.20 19.58
C GLU A 21 -0.83 19.46 18.72
N VAL A 22 -1.45 19.38 17.54
CA VAL A 22 -1.51 20.53 16.61
C VAL A 22 -2.93 20.79 16.13
N SER A 23 -3.24 22.05 15.81
CA SER A 23 -4.52 22.47 15.22
C SER A 23 -4.46 22.68 13.71
N CYS A 24 -3.25 22.79 13.14
CA CYS A 24 -3.03 23.06 11.71
C CYS A 24 -3.21 21.81 10.83
N HIS A 25 -3.05 21.97 9.51
CA HIS A 25 -3.10 20.83 8.60
C HIS A 25 -1.93 19.86 8.80
N VAL A 26 -2.24 18.56 8.80
CA VAL A 26 -1.25 17.49 8.97
C VAL A 26 -1.13 16.67 7.68
N ALA A 27 0.10 16.38 7.29
CA ALA A 27 0.45 15.54 6.15
C ALA A 27 0.91 14.14 6.58
N GLY A 28 0.54 13.11 5.82
CA GLY A 28 0.99 11.72 5.99
C GLY A 28 1.40 11.08 4.67
N LEU A 29 2.70 10.82 4.51
CA LEU A 29 3.30 10.29 3.28
C LEU A 29 4.30 9.15 3.57
N PRO A 30 3.83 7.98 4.03
CA PRO A 30 4.71 6.85 4.37
C PRO A 30 5.45 6.32 3.14
N VAL A 31 6.48 5.50 3.35
CA VAL A 31 6.92 4.58 2.30
C VAL A 31 5.94 3.39 2.22
N PRO A 32 5.67 2.80 1.05
CA PRO A 32 4.78 1.66 0.92
C PRO A 32 5.53 0.34 1.15
N TYR A 33 6.25 0.24 2.27
CA TYR A 33 6.90 -0.99 2.72
C TYR A 33 6.41 -1.35 4.12
N ARG A 34 6.24 -2.64 4.40
CA ARG A 34 5.71 -3.17 5.67
C ARG A 34 6.76 -3.09 6.77
N THR A 35 6.92 -1.93 7.39
CA THR A 35 7.75 -1.74 8.60
C THR A 35 7.04 -2.24 9.86
N THR A 36 7.80 -2.71 10.84
CA THR A 36 7.29 -3.28 12.10
C THR A 36 7.73 -2.45 13.31
N GLU A 37 7.32 -2.84 14.52
CA GLU A 37 7.86 -2.19 15.73
C GLU A 37 9.34 -2.52 15.96
N LYS A 38 9.77 -3.74 15.59
CA LYS A 38 11.17 -4.17 15.65
C LYS A 38 12.03 -3.42 14.63
N GLU A 39 11.50 -3.23 13.42
CA GLU A 39 12.16 -2.53 12.32
C GLU A 39 11.25 -1.42 11.79
N PRO A 40 11.19 -0.27 12.51
CA PRO A 40 10.23 0.79 12.19
C PRO A 40 10.61 1.60 10.96
N GLY A 41 11.89 1.58 10.58
CA GLY A 41 12.40 2.24 9.39
C GLY A 41 12.78 1.23 8.30
N PHE A 42 12.49 1.55 7.04
CA PHE A 42 12.78 0.68 5.89
C PHE A 42 14.26 0.62 5.48
N LEU A 43 15.13 1.48 6.03
CA LEU A 43 16.56 1.57 5.64
C LEU A 43 17.42 0.40 6.14
N ASN A 44 16.97 -0.29 7.19
CA ASN A 44 17.68 -1.41 7.82
C ASN A 44 16.72 -2.62 7.97
N GLN A 45 15.82 -2.81 7.01
CA GLN A 45 14.86 -3.90 7.06
C GLN A 45 15.50 -5.22 6.69
N THR A 46 15.07 -6.29 7.35
CA THR A 46 15.43 -7.66 6.99
C THR A 46 14.28 -8.34 6.26
N ASP A 47 14.58 -9.25 5.33
CA ASP A 47 13.58 -10.11 4.70
C ASP A 47 13.71 -11.54 5.27
N PRO A 48 12.84 -11.96 6.21
CA PRO A 48 12.95 -13.27 6.85
C PRO A 48 12.68 -14.44 5.90
N GLY A 49 12.11 -14.18 4.71
CA GLY A 49 11.86 -15.19 3.68
C GLY A 49 13.02 -15.38 2.70
N CYS A 50 14.14 -14.67 2.89
CA CYS A 50 15.23 -14.62 1.92
C CYS A 50 16.60 -14.75 2.62
N ASP A 51 17.39 -15.74 2.22
CA ASP A 51 18.73 -16.01 2.75
C ASP A 51 19.87 -15.58 1.81
N CYS A 52 19.54 -15.07 0.62
CA CYS A 52 20.51 -14.72 -0.41
C CYS A 52 20.84 -13.22 -0.49
N ILE A 53 20.28 -12.39 0.40
CA ILE A 53 20.53 -10.94 0.42
C ILE A 53 21.95 -10.67 0.96
N PRO A 54 22.85 -10.04 0.18
CA PRO A 54 24.17 -9.69 0.67
C PRO A 54 24.12 -8.79 1.90
N GLY A 55 24.73 -9.23 3.01
CA GLY A 55 24.74 -8.48 4.27
C GLY A 55 23.42 -8.46 5.03
N GLY A 56 22.38 -9.17 4.57
CA GLY A 56 21.10 -9.32 5.27
C GLY A 56 20.22 -8.07 5.34
N ASN A 57 20.63 -6.95 4.73
CA ASN A 57 19.83 -5.73 4.66
C ASN A 57 19.08 -5.66 3.33
N ALA A 58 17.75 -5.66 3.39
CA ALA A 58 16.88 -5.58 2.23
C ALA A 58 17.00 -4.24 1.48
N PHE A 59 17.30 -3.15 2.19
CA PHE A 59 17.45 -1.84 1.55
C PHE A 59 18.79 -1.71 0.80
N PRO A 60 18.83 -1.06 -0.39
CA PRO A 60 17.71 -0.50 -1.15
C PRO A 60 17.15 -1.42 -2.24
N VAL A 61 17.75 -2.58 -2.48
CA VAL A 61 17.59 -3.36 -3.72
C VAL A 61 16.87 -4.71 -3.57
N ALA A 62 16.39 -5.05 -2.37
CA ALA A 62 15.72 -6.32 -2.06
C ALA A 62 14.46 -6.11 -1.20
N LEU A 63 13.70 -5.04 -1.46
CA LEU A 63 12.50 -4.67 -0.68
C LEU A 63 11.20 -5.27 -1.21
N ASP A 64 11.26 -6.07 -2.29
CA ASP A 64 10.11 -6.54 -3.06
C ASP A 64 9.11 -7.32 -2.20
N ASN A 65 9.59 -8.24 -1.36
CA ASN A 65 8.75 -9.03 -0.46
C ASN A 65 8.06 -8.17 0.62
N LEU A 66 8.66 -7.02 0.95
CA LEU A 66 8.18 -6.11 1.97
C LEU A 66 7.20 -5.06 1.41
N TYR A 67 7.00 -5.02 0.09
CA TYR A 67 6.19 -3.99 -0.57
C TYR A 67 4.70 -4.11 -0.21
N CYS A 68 4.10 -3.01 0.23
CA CYS A 68 2.66 -2.93 0.46
C CYS A 68 1.92 -3.14 -0.86
N ASN A 69 0.81 -3.87 -0.82
CA ASN A 69 -0.10 -3.91 -1.94
C ASN A 69 -1.00 -2.65 -1.96
N ARG A 70 -1.74 -2.48 -3.05
CA ARG A 70 -2.64 -1.32 -3.23
C ARG A 70 -3.69 -1.16 -2.14
N PHE A 71 -4.22 -2.27 -1.63
CA PHE A 71 -5.31 -2.26 -0.66
C PHE A 71 -4.81 -1.82 0.71
N GLU A 72 -3.58 -2.20 1.10
CA GLU A 72 -2.94 -1.69 2.31
C GLU A 72 -2.77 -0.17 2.28
N MET A 73 -2.38 0.39 1.12
CA MET A 73 -2.29 1.84 0.95
C MET A 73 -3.67 2.51 0.96
N ALA A 74 -4.71 1.87 0.42
CA ALA A 74 -6.08 2.34 0.53
C ALA A 74 -6.58 2.41 1.98
N GLU A 75 -6.33 1.38 2.79
CA GLU A 75 -6.68 1.39 4.21
C GLU A 75 -5.96 2.52 4.96
N PHE A 76 -4.68 2.75 4.67
CA PHE A 76 -3.96 3.91 5.20
C PHE A 76 -4.65 5.25 4.84
N ALA A 77 -5.10 5.41 3.59
CA ALA A 77 -5.79 6.63 3.18
C ALA A 77 -7.12 6.83 3.91
N LYS A 78 -7.92 5.76 4.07
CA LYS A 78 -9.16 5.79 4.86
C LYS A 78 -8.90 6.17 6.31
N GLU A 79 -7.87 5.58 6.91
CA GLU A 79 -7.47 5.85 8.30
C GLU A 79 -6.98 7.31 8.46
N CYS A 80 -6.22 7.83 7.48
CA CYS A 80 -5.84 9.24 7.47
C CYS A 80 -7.06 10.17 7.49
N VAL A 81 -8.09 9.88 6.67
CA VAL A 81 -9.31 10.69 6.63
C VAL A 81 -10.07 10.62 7.95
N SER A 82 -10.23 9.42 8.55
CA SER A 82 -10.91 9.27 9.84
C SER A 82 -10.21 10.02 10.98
N LYS A 83 -8.89 10.25 10.86
CA LYS A 83 -8.04 10.96 11.82
C LYS A 83 -7.75 12.42 11.46
N LYS A 84 -8.46 13.00 10.50
CA LYS A 84 -8.28 14.40 10.07
C LYS A 84 -6.83 14.72 9.62
N ILE A 85 -6.19 13.78 8.93
CA ILE A 85 -4.95 14.00 8.19
C ILE A 85 -5.32 14.53 6.80
N ASN A 86 -4.78 15.70 6.45
CA ASN A 86 -5.29 16.53 5.36
C ASN A 86 -4.58 16.29 4.03
N PHE A 87 -3.26 16.11 4.08
CA PHE A 87 -2.44 15.87 2.89
C PHE A 87 -1.89 14.44 2.90
N ILE A 88 -2.52 13.58 2.11
CA ILE A 88 -2.27 12.14 2.10
C ILE A 88 -1.52 11.80 0.81
N GLY A 89 -0.35 11.18 0.95
CA GLY A 89 0.48 10.81 -0.19
C GLY A 89 1.34 9.59 0.13
N ILE A 90 2.39 9.40 -0.66
CA ILE A 90 3.34 8.30 -0.54
C ILE A 90 4.73 8.84 -0.88
N CYS A 91 5.77 8.36 -0.19
CA CYS A 91 7.14 8.76 -0.42
C CYS A 91 7.90 7.75 -1.32
N CYS A 92 9.14 7.40 -0.98
CA CYS A 92 9.98 6.49 -1.77
C CYS A 92 9.28 5.14 -1.98
N GLY A 93 9.38 4.59 -3.20
CA GLY A 93 8.67 3.37 -3.59
C GLY A 93 7.21 3.60 -4.00
N ALA A 94 6.72 4.84 -4.08
CA ALA A 94 5.38 5.11 -4.59
C ALA A 94 5.19 4.58 -6.02
N SER A 95 4.08 3.87 -6.24
CA SER A 95 3.69 3.39 -7.56
C SER A 95 2.29 3.90 -7.94
N PRO A 96 1.99 4.06 -9.25
CA PRO A 96 0.70 4.60 -9.70
C PRO A 96 -0.53 3.82 -9.22
N HIS A 97 -0.39 2.51 -8.99
CA HIS A 97 -1.49 1.68 -8.50
C HIS A 97 -1.82 1.97 -7.03
N HIS A 98 -0.84 2.34 -6.20
CA HIS A 98 -1.09 2.77 -4.82
C HIS A 98 -1.89 4.06 -4.76
N VAL A 99 -1.42 5.11 -5.45
CA VAL A 99 -2.07 6.42 -5.43
C VAL A 99 -3.50 6.34 -5.98
N ARG A 100 -3.70 5.52 -7.03
CA ARG A 100 -5.03 5.24 -7.60
C ARG A 100 -5.94 4.55 -6.60
N GLU A 101 -5.49 3.48 -5.95
CA GLU A 101 -6.31 2.74 -4.99
C GLU A 101 -6.65 3.59 -3.77
N MET A 102 -5.70 4.40 -3.27
CA MET A 102 -5.95 5.40 -2.23
C MET A 102 -7.07 6.37 -2.64
N ALA A 103 -7.03 6.90 -3.86
CA ALA A 103 -8.08 7.80 -4.34
C ALA A 103 -9.44 7.10 -4.46
N VAL A 104 -9.47 5.88 -5.00
CA VAL A 104 -10.68 5.07 -5.16
C VAL A 104 -11.31 4.72 -3.82
N ALA A 105 -10.50 4.31 -2.84
CA ALA A 105 -10.93 4.02 -1.49
C ALA A 105 -11.56 5.23 -0.77
N LEU A 106 -11.20 6.45 -1.17
CA LEU A 106 -11.80 7.69 -0.69
C LEU A 106 -12.98 8.16 -1.55
N GLY A 107 -13.56 7.28 -2.38
CA GLY A 107 -14.72 7.56 -3.21
C GLY A 107 -14.43 8.42 -4.45
N ARG A 108 -13.15 8.61 -4.82
CA ARG A 108 -12.77 9.41 -6.00
C ARG A 108 -12.65 8.53 -7.24
N LYS A 109 -12.85 9.14 -8.41
CA LYS A 109 -12.58 8.52 -9.72
C LYS A 109 -11.43 9.26 -10.42
N PRO A 110 -10.15 8.96 -10.12
CA PRO A 110 -9.02 9.66 -10.73
C PRO A 110 -8.96 9.42 -12.25
N ILE A 111 -8.24 10.27 -13.00
CA ILE A 111 -8.04 10.08 -14.45
C ILE A 111 -7.43 8.70 -14.75
N SER A 112 -6.57 8.19 -13.87
CA SER A 112 -5.97 6.85 -13.97
C SER A 112 -6.95 5.69 -13.74
N TYR A 113 -8.19 5.96 -13.31
CA TYR A 113 -9.23 4.94 -13.11
C TYR A 113 -9.57 4.19 -14.40
N LYS A 114 -9.32 4.78 -15.57
CA LYS A 114 -9.44 4.06 -16.86
C LYS A 114 -8.55 2.80 -16.97
N TYR A 115 -7.51 2.71 -16.15
CA TYR A 115 -6.61 1.55 -16.09
C TYR A 115 -6.91 0.63 -14.90
N TYR A 116 -7.98 0.88 -14.14
CA TYR A 116 -8.34 0.06 -12.99
C TYR A 116 -8.67 -1.36 -13.44
N PRO A 117 -8.15 -2.41 -12.78
CA PRO A 117 -8.36 -3.78 -13.22
C PRO A 117 -9.84 -4.15 -13.13
N ASP A 118 -10.39 -4.62 -14.24
CA ASP A 118 -11.72 -5.21 -14.29
C ASP A 118 -11.60 -6.71 -14.03
N MET A 119 -11.80 -7.10 -12.77
CA MET A 119 -11.72 -8.51 -12.36
C MET A 119 -12.83 -9.36 -12.96
N SER A 120 -13.95 -8.78 -13.41
CA SER A 120 -15.01 -9.55 -14.10
C SER A 120 -14.49 -10.19 -15.39
N LYS A 121 -13.45 -9.62 -15.99
CA LYS A 121 -12.80 -10.08 -17.23
C LYS A 121 -11.58 -10.97 -17.00
N HIS A 122 -11.21 -11.26 -15.75
CA HIS A 122 -10.06 -12.12 -15.48
C HIS A 122 -10.31 -13.54 -16.03
N TYR A 123 -9.37 -14.13 -16.77
CA TYR A 123 -9.63 -15.38 -17.48
C TYR A 123 -9.97 -16.57 -16.56
N VAL A 124 -9.37 -16.64 -15.37
CA VAL A 124 -9.65 -17.63 -14.31
C VAL A 124 -10.73 -17.15 -13.32
N HIS A 125 -10.49 -16.04 -12.63
CA HIS A 125 -11.35 -15.55 -11.55
C HIS A 125 -12.50 -14.61 -11.97
N GLY A 126 -12.73 -14.44 -13.27
CA GLY A 126 -13.74 -13.53 -13.79
C GLY A 126 -15.15 -14.10 -13.76
N THR A 127 -16.12 -13.23 -13.97
CA THR A 127 -17.56 -13.53 -13.91
C THR A 127 -18.30 -13.14 -15.20
N ASP A 128 -17.59 -12.60 -16.19
CA ASP A 128 -18.19 -12.24 -17.46
C ASP A 128 -18.68 -13.47 -18.23
N LYS A 129 -19.87 -13.35 -18.84
CA LYS A 129 -20.53 -14.45 -19.55
C LYS A 129 -19.76 -14.93 -20.78
N SER A 130 -18.84 -14.12 -21.33
CA SER A 130 -18.01 -14.52 -22.47
C SER A 130 -16.85 -15.44 -22.07
N LEU A 131 -16.59 -15.64 -20.77
CA LEU A 131 -15.50 -16.49 -20.30
C LEU A 131 -15.85 -17.97 -20.46
N LYS A 132 -14.88 -18.78 -20.87
CA LYS A 132 -15.08 -20.22 -21.00
C LYS A 132 -15.07 -20.87 -19.61
N LYS A 133 -16.12 -21.66 -19.32
CA LYS A 133 -16.28 -22.36 -18.05
C LYS A 133 -15.10 -23.26 -17.67
N ILE A 134 -14.44 -23.87 -18.67
CA ILE A 134 -13.22 -24.66 -18.45
C ILE A 134 -12.09 -23.89 -17.75
N TYR A 135 -12.07 -22.55 -17.79
CA TYR A 135 -11.09 -21.77 -17.05
C TYR A 135 -11.62 -21.31 -15.69
N THR A 136 -12.91 -20.98 -15.60
CA THR A 136 -13.50 -20.39 -14.38
C THR A 136 -13.93 -21.42 -13.35
N ASP A 137 -14.35 -22.61 -13.77
CA ASP A 137 -14.86 -23.66 -12.87
C ASP A 137 -13.73 -24.26 -12.03
N HIS A 138 -12.50 -24.29 -12.56
CA HIS A 138 -11.31 -24.81 -11.88
C HIS A 138 -10.49 -23.74 -11.16
N ALA A 139 -11.03 -22.54 -10.96
CA ALA A 139 -10.29 -21.38 -10.45
C ALA A 139 -9.66 -21.56 -9.05
N LYS A 140 -10.07 -22.58 -8.29
CA LYS A 140 -9.55 -22.89 -6.95
C LYS A 140 -9.01 -24.31 -6.81
N GLU A 141 -8.94 -25.06 -7.91
CA GLU A 141 -8.51 -26.47 -7.90
C GLU A 141 -7.00 -26.63 -8.13
N TYR A 142 -6.31 -25.52 -8.40
CA TYR A 142 -4.86 -25.39 -8.53
C TYR A 142 -4.34 -24.29 -7.62
#